data_AF-A0A849ZDM6-F1
#
_entry.id   AF-A0A849ZDM6-F1
#
_cell.length_a   1.000
_cell.length_b   1.000
_cell.length_c   1.000
_cell.angle_alpha   90.00
_cell.angle_beta   90.00
_cell.angle_gamma   90.00
#
_symmetry.space_group_name_H-M   'P 1'
#
loop_
_entity.id
_entity.type
_entity.pdbx_description
1 polymer ?
#
loop_
_entity_poly.entity_id
_entity_poly.type
_entity_poly.pdbx_seq_one_letter_code
_entity_poly.pdbx_strand_id
1 'polypeptide(L)'
;IGAKPPERLASARPNGPGVKQAELNLARPYELPPLDLLDPPRRAEHKMSHEEILEITARLEQTLRDFGIEATVAQVTQGPVITRFEIRPAPGVKVARITSLHHDIAMALRAKSVRILAPIPGKAAVGIEVPNPKPNFVFFRELAQSEAFKSHPSPLAFILGKTLSGEPHVLDLAAMPHLLIAGATGSGKSVCLNAIIGSILLRQPPDKVKMMLIDPKRVEFKLYDAIPHLISPVVTDSRKAPNALAWMVEHMEERYQQLAEVGVRNIDAYNAVVLDDKPNRKAMGRELKYMPHIVVVIDELADLMMVAKADVEENVQRIAQMARAVGIHLVLATQRPSVKVITGVIKANLPARIAFQVSQRVDSRVIIDQMGAEALLGNGDLLFSTGGAQGPARIQGAFISDGEVERLANFILAQEKAVYLKTDFQPKRSKGKADGDEPIGGGLDDGDEGETLSLGDLSFGGGGGDDEPLDEDLFRQAARLILQNRKASVSLIQRRMKIGFARAGRLMDMMEQAGIVGPYRGSKPREILVDPQEYLARLDRHGAAV
;
A
#
# COMPACT_ATOMS: atom_id res chain seq x y z
N ILE A 1 -55.23 47.85 -26.06
CA ILE A 1 -54.74 47.70 -24.67
C ILE A 1 -53.59 46.69 -24.73
N GLY A 2 -52.37 47.04 -25.13
CA GLY A 2 -51.49 48.05 -24.54
C GLY A 2 -50.45 47.34 -23.66
N ALA A 3 -49.62 46.46 -24.26
CA ALA A 3 -48.60 45.68 -23.58
C ALA A 3 -47.45 46.58 -23.09
N LYS A 4 -47.10 46.50 -21.80
CA LYS A 4 -45.88 47.09 -21.23
C LYS A 4 -44.74 46.05 -21.26
N PRO A 5 -43.52 46.43 -21.66
CA PRO A 5 -42.34 45.56 -21.65
C PRO A 5 -41.64 45.53 -20.27
N PRO A 6 -40.83 44.50 -19.98
CA PRO A 6 -40.16 44.33 -18.67
C PRO A 6 -38.94 45.24 -18.52
N GLU A 7 -38.71 45.67 -17.27
CA GLU A 7 -37.58 46.50 -16.86
C GLU A 7 -36.22 45.79 -16.99
N ARG A 8 -35.21 46.61 -17.29
CA ARG A 8 -33.84 46.25 -17.67
C ARG A 8 -33.04 45.69 -16.49
N LEU A 9 -32.25 44.64 -16.78
CA LEU A 9 -31.13 44.18 -15.96
C LEU A 9 -30.10 45.30 -15.75
N ALA A 10 -29.79 45.60 -14.49
CA ALA A 10 -28.57 46.30 -14.09
C ALA A 10 -27.46 45.27 -13.86
N SER A 11 -26.32 45.51 -14.52
CA SER A 11 -25.11 44.70 -14.51
C SER A 11 -24.27 44.92 -13.25
N ALA A 12 -23.85 43.83 -12.61
CA ALA A 12 -22.76 43.83 -11.64
C ALA A 12 -21.66 42.86 -12.11
N ARG A 13 -20.43 43.36 -12.19
CA ARG A 13 -19.21 42.68 -12.68
C ARG A 13 -18.71 41.61 -11.69
N PRO A 14 -17.91 40.62 -12.14
CA PRO A 14 -17.55 39.44 -11.37
C PRO A 14 -16.31 39.68 -10.50
N ASN A 15 -16.39 39.37 -9.21
CA ASN A 15 -15.21 39.23 -8.34
C ASN A 15 -14.90 37.74 -8.13
N GLY A 16 -13.76 37.30 -8.70
CA GLY A 16 -12.87 36.20 -8.29
C GLY A 16 -13.43 34.80 -7.94
N PRO A 17 -12.77 33.69 -8.35
CA PRO A 17 -13.19 32.35 -7.96
C PRO A 17 -12.75 32.08 -6.52
N GLY A 18 -13.56 32.52 -5.56
CA GLY A 18 -13.58 31.92 -4.23
C GLY A 18 -14.13 30.50 -4.35
N VAL A 19 -13.30 29.50 -4.06
CA VAL A 19 -13.73 28.10 -3.96
C VAL A 19 -14.87 28.05 -2.93
N LYS A 20 -16.11 27.87 -3.40
CA LYS A 20 -17.27 27.65 -2.55
C LYS A 20 -17.04 26.35 -1.77
N GLN A 21 -16.68 26.48 -0.50
CA GLN A 21 -16.67 25.37 0.44
C GLN A 21 -18.06 24.75 0.50
N ALA A 22 -18.14 23.44 0.31
CA ALA A 22 -19.37 22.68 0.43
C ALA A 22 -20.08 23.02 1.75
N GLU A 23 -21.29 23.54 1.64
CA GLU A 23 -22.31 23.51 2.69
C GLU A 23 -22.67 22.04 2.90
N LEU A 24 -22.81 21.61 4.15
CA LEU A 24 -23.48 20.34 4.46
C LEU A 24 -24.90 20.48 3.94
N ASN A 25 -25.16 19.92 2.76
CA ASN A 25 -26.48 19.97 2.16
C ASN A 25 -27.32 18.81 2.74
N LEU A 26 -27.62 18.90 4.04
CA LEU A 26 -28.63 18.05 4.70
C LEU A 26 -30.05 18.25 4.11
N ALA A 27 -30.21 19.10 3.09
CA ALA A 27 -31.49 19.44 2.47
C ALA A 27 -31.92 18.47 1.34
N ARG A 28 -31.09 17.49 0.96
CA ARG A 28 -31.55 16.32 0.18
C ARG A 28 -31.26 15.05 0.98
N PRO A 29 -32.25 14.17 1.21
CA PRO A 29 -31.97 12.88 1.83
C PRO A 29 -31.11 12.06 0.87
N TYR A 30 -29.84 11.86 1.23
CA TYR A 30 -28.99 10.90 0.55
C TYR A 30 -29.53 9.50 0.81
N GLU A 31 -29.84 8.75 -0.24
CA GLU A 31 -30.33 7.38 -0.15
C GLU A 31 -29.16 6.41 -0.26
N LEU A 32 -29.05 5.51 0.72
CA LEU A 32 -28.04 4.46 0.69
C LEU A 32 -28.38 3.44 -0.41
N PRO A 33 -27.37 2.90 -1.13
CA PRO A 33 -27.62 1.91 -2.18
C PRO A 33 -28.31 0.66 -1.61
N PRO A 34 -29.42 0.21 -2.21
CA PRO A 34 -30.10 -1.00 -1.79
C PRO A 34 -29.29 -2.26 -2.14
N LEU A 35 -29.46 -3.33 -1.35
CA LEU A 35 -28.69 -4.58 -1.52
C LEU A 35 -29.10 -5.40 -2.76
N ASP A 36 -30.19 -5.04 -3.42
CA ASP A 36 -30.63 -5.65 -4.68
C ASP A 36 -29.74 -5.28 -5.87
N LEU A 37 -28.94 -4.21 -5.75
CA LEU A 37 -27.87 -3.88 -6.70
C LEU A 37 -26.77 -4.94 -6.71
N LEU A 38 -26.67 -5.79 -5.70
CA LEU A 38 -25.69 -6.87 -5.61
C LEU A 38 -26.26 -8.21 -6.08
N ASP A 39 -25.41 -9.06 -6.63
CA ASP A 39 -25.80 -10.39 -7.09
C ASP A 39 -26.07 -11.32 -5.89
N PRO A 40 -27.20 -12.05 -5.86
CA PRO A 40 -27.44 -13.07 -4.85
C PRO A 40 -26.53 -14.29 -5.07
N PRO A 41 -26.30 -15.10 -4.02
CA PRO A 41 -25.54 -16.35 -4.15
C PRO A 41 -26.20 -17.27 -5.18
N ARG A 42 -25.43 -17.68 -6.20
CA ARG A 42 -25.98 -18.33 -7.41
C ARG A 42 -26.43 -19.79 -7.22
N ARG A 43 -26.05 -20.48 -6.13
CA ARG A 43 -26.48 -21.87 -5.76
C ARG A 43 -26.32 -22.12 -4.25
N ALA A 44 -26.96 -23.19 -3.75
CA ALA A 44 -26.69 -23.73 -2.41
C ALA A 44 -25.22 -24.15 -2.30
N GLU A 45 -24.59 -23.82 -1.16
CA GLU A 45 -23.18 -24.16 -0.87
C GLU A 45 -22.93 -25.66 -1.11
N HIS A 46 -21.95 -25.99 -1.95
CA HIS A 46 -21.55 -27.39 -2.09
C HIS A 46 -20.79 -27.80 -0.83
N LYS A 47 -21.38 -28.70 -0.04
CA LYS A 47 -20.72 -29.39 1.06
C LYS A 47 -20.27 -30.77 0.60
N MET A 48 -19.15 -31.22 1.13
CA MET A 48 -18.62 -32.55 0.84
C MET A 48 -19.49 -33.55 1.58
N SER A 49 -19.74 -34.68 0.95
CA SER A 49 -20.41 -35.80 1.58
C SER A 49 -19.56 -36.37 2.73
N HIS A 50 -20.22 -37.06 3.66
CA HIS A 50 -19.52 -37.74 4.74
C HIS A 50 -18.53 -38.79 4.21
N GLU A 51 -18.89 -39.46 3.10
CA GLU A 51 -18.05 -40.47 2.45
C GLU A 51 -16.76 -39.87 1.88
N GLU A 52 -16.84 -38.72 1.18
CA GLU A 52 -15.66 -38.00 0.69
C GLU A 52 -14.72 -37.58 1.83
N ILE A 53 -15.28 -37.11 2.95
CA ILE A 53 -14.48 -36.72 4.13
C ILE A 53 -13.75 -37.93 4.71
N LEU A 54 -14.41 -39.08 4.79
CA LEU A 54 -13.80 -40.32 5.29
C LEU A 54 -12.71 -40.84 4.36
N GLU A 55 -12.90 -40.74 3.04
CA GLU A 55 -11.88 -41.12 2.05
C GLU A 55 -10.61 -40.27 2.19
N ILE A 56 -10.76 -38.93 2.27
CA ILE A 56 -9.63 -38.02 2.47
C ILE A 56 -8.94 -38.29 3.80
N THR A 57 -9.72 -38.54 4.86
CA THR A 57 -9.22 -38.88 6.20
C THR A 57 -8.35 -40.14 6.16
N ALA A 58 -8.88 -41.24 5.60
CA ALA A 58 -8.16 -42.50 5.50
C ALA A 58 -6.87 -42.36 4.69
N ARG A 59 -6.93 -41.61 3.58
CA ARG A 59 -5.77 -41.35 2.72
C ARG A 59 -4.71 -40.50 3.41
N LEU A 60 -5.11 -39.50 4.18
CA LEU A 60 -4.20 -38.64 4.94
C LEU A 60 -3.47 -39.43 6.04
N GLU A 61 -4.21 -40.23 6.82
CA GLU A 61 -3.59 -41.08 7.84
C GLU A 61 -2.68 -42.14 7.23
N GLN A 62 -3.09 -42.75 6.11
CA GLN A 62 -2.25 -43.72 5.42
C GLN A 62 -0.96 -43.07 4.91
N THR A 63 -1.05 -41.89 4.30
CA THR A 63 0.12 -41.14 3.82
C THR A 63 1.08 -40.86 4.98
N LEU A 64 0.59 -40.40 6.13
CA LEU A 64 1.44 -40.16 7.29
C LEU A 64 2.10 -41.46 7.79
N ARG A 65 1.36 -42.58 7.83
CA ARG A 65 1.91 -43.90 8.19
C ARG A 65 3.00 -44.37 7.24
N ASP A 66 2.82 -44.19 5.93
CA ASP A 66 3.80 -44.58 4.91
C ASP A 66 5.15 -43.85 5.10
N PHE A 67 5.12 -42.63 5.65
CA PHE A 67 6.32 -41.87 6.03
C PHE A 67 6.79 -42.11 7.48
N GLY A 68 6.26 -43.14 8.15
CA GLY A 68 6.60 -43.51 9.52
C GLY A 68 6.20 -42.44 10.54
N ILE A 69 5.02 -41.83 10.34
CA ILE A 69 4.40 -40.88 11.27
C ILE A 69 3.06 -41.45 11.71
N GLU A 70 2.98 -41.89 12.96
CA GLU A 70 1.71 -42.28 13.57
C GLU A 70 0.93 -41.04 14.01
N ALA A 71 -0.25 -40.86 13.43
CA ALA A 71 -1.17 -39.78 13.75
C ALA A 71 -2.61 -40.16 13.39
N THR A 72 -3.57 -39.50 14.04
CA THR A 72 -5.02 -39.72 13.81
C THR A 72 -5.73 -38.40 13.54
N VAL A 73 -6.78 -38.43 12.72
CA VAL A 73 -7.66 -37.26 12.52
C VAL A 73 -8.65 -37.17 13.69
N ALA A 74 -8.56 -36.08 14.46
CA ALA A 74 -9.42 -35.85 15.63
C ALA A 74 -10.70 -35.08 15.29
N GLN A 75 -10.61 -34.12 14.37
CA GLN A 75 -11.73 -33.26 13.98
C GLN A 75 -11.59 -32.82 12.53
N VAL A 76 -12.72 -32.68 11.83
CA VAL A 76 -12.77 -32.11 10.49
C VAL A 76 -13.67 -30.87 10.51
N THR A 77 -13.16 -29.75 10.01
CA THR A 77 -13.92 -28.50 9.85
C THR A 77 -13.97 -28.14 8.38
N GLN A 78 -15.15 -28.26 7.77
CA GLN A 78 -15.35 -27.89 6.37
C GLN A 78 -15.68 -26.40 6.26
N GLY A 79 -14.87 -25.69 5.46
CA GLY A 79 -15.13 -24.31 5.06
C GLY A 79 -15.53 -24.18 3.57
N PRO A 80 -15.72 -22.95 3.09
CA PRO A 80 -16.21 -22.70 1.72
C PRO A 80 -15.27 -23.18 0.61
N VAL A 81 -13.96 -23.01 0.80
CA VAL A 81 -12.92 -23.29 -0.21
C VAL A 81 -11.96 -24.39 0.22
N ILE A 82 -11.78 -24.58 1.52
CA ILE A 82 -10.91 -25.61 2.08
C ILE A 82 -11.61 -26.38 3.20
N THR A 83 -11.07 -27.54 3.52
CA THR A 83 -11.42 -28.33 4.69
C THR A 83 -10.19 -28.54 5.54
N ARG A 84 -10.31 -28.28 6.84
CA ARG A 84 -9.24 -28.45 7.82
C ARG A 84 -9.41 -29.77 8.55
N PHE A 85 -8.38 -30.62 8.47
CA PHE A 85 -8.24 -31.86 9.22
C PHE A 85 -7.32 -31.61 10.40
N GLU A 86 -7.84 -31.73 11.62
CA GLU A 86 -7.05 -31.60 12.85
C GLU A 86 -6.42 -32.95 13.18
N ILE A 87 -5.10 -33.01 13.10
CA ILE A 87 -4.30 -34.20 13.27
C ILE A 87 -3.69 -34.22 14.67
N ARG A 88 -3.89 -35.33 15.38
CA ARG A 88 -3.24 -35.60 16.66
C ARG A 88 -2.06 -36.56 16.43
N PRO A 89 -0.81 -36.08 16.50
CA PRO A 89 0.35 -36.95 16.39
C PRO A 89 0.52 -37.81 17.64
N ALA A 90 1.07 -39.02 17.48
CA ALA A 90 1.43 -39.88 18.60
C ALA A 90 2.57 -39.25 19.46
N PRO A 91 2.68 -39.61 20.76
CA PRO A 91 3.77 -39.14 21.61
C PRO A 91 5.15 -39.37 20.99
N GLY A 92 6.02 -38.36 21.07
CA GLY A 92 7.38 -38.42 20.51
C GLY A 92 7.51 -38.04 19.03
N VAL A 93 6.41 -37.91 18.29
CA VAL A 93 6.43 -37.41 16.91
C VAL A 93 6.75 -35.92 16.90
N LYS A 94 7.86 -35.54 16.25
CA LYS A 94 8.23 -34.14 16.05
C LYS A 94 7.30 -33.47 15.04
N VAL A 95 6.66 -32.38 15.41
CA VAL A 95 5.80 -31.56 14.54
C VAL A 95 6.51 -31.16 13.23
N ALA A 96 7.82 -30.86 13.31
CA ALA A 96 8.64 -30.53 12.15
C ALA A 96 8.60 -31.59 11.03
N ARG A 97 8.49 -32.88 11.39
CA ARG A 97 8.39 -33.98 10.41
C ARG A 97 7.06 -33.94 9.64
N ILE A 98 5.97 -33.51 10.28
CA ILE A 98 4.68 -33.36 9.61
C ILE A 98 4.72 -32.14 8.68
N THR A 99 5.25 -31.01 9.15
CA THR A 99 5.34 -29.79 8.35
C THR A 99 6.21 -29.94 7.11
N SER A 100 7.26 -30.78 7.15
CA SER A 100 8.11 -31.02 5.97
C SER A 100 7.38 -31.78 4.86
N LEU A 101 6.39 -32.61 5.17
CA LEU A 101 5.66 -33.46 4.21
C LEU A 101 4.55 -32.74 3.43
N HIS A 102 4.48 -31.41 3.49
CA HIS A 102 3.46 -30.63 2.78
C HIS A 102 3.35 -30.97 1.27
N HIS A 103 4.46 -31.19 0.57
CA HIS A 103 4.41 -31.53 -0.86
C HIS A 103 3.93 -32.97 -1.09
N ASP A 104 4.41 -33.91 -0.29
CA ASP A 104 4.01 -35.33 -0.36
C ASP A 104 2.53 -35.52 -0.03
N ILE A 105 2.03 -34.82 0.98
CA ILE A 105 0.60 -34.82 1.35
C ILE A 105 -0.24 -34.23 0.23
N ALA A 106 0.19 -33.11 -0.38
CA ALA A 106 -0.52 -32.53 -1.53
C ALA A 106 -0.61 -33.52 -2.70
N MET A 107 0.51 -34.17 -3.03
CA MET A 107 0.57 -35.19 -4.08
C MET A 107 -0.32 -36.39 -3.76
N ALA A 108 -0.23 -36.90 -2.53
CA ALA A 108 -1.03 -38.03 -2.07
C ALA A 108 -2.53 -37.71 -2.15
N LEU A 109 -2.96 -36.50 -1.78
CA LEU A 109 -4.37 -36.10 -1.83
C LEU A 109 -4.82 -35.58 -3.20
N ARG A 110 -3.93 -35.55 -4.21
CA ARG A 110 -4.18 -34.93 -5.53
C ARG A 110 -4.64 -33.47 -5.41
N ALA A 111 -4.15 -32.77 -4.40
CA ALA A 111 -4.45 -31.37 -4.14
C ALA A 111 -3.40 -30.47 -4.81
N LYS A 112 -3.83 -29.28 -5.26
CA LYS A 112 -2.92 -28.26 -5.83
C LYS A 112 -1.84 -27.85 -4.82
N SER A 113 -2.23 -27.65 -3.57
CA SER A 113 -1.36 -27.36 -2.44
C SER A 113 -2.10 -27.73 -1.16
N VAL A 114 -1.36 -27.96 -0.07
CA VAL A 114 -1.91 -28.05 1.29
C VAL A 114 -1.17 -27.09 2.19
N ARG A 115 -1.87 -26.56 3.19
CA ARG A 115 -1.28 -25.71 4.23
C ARG A 115 -1.29 -26.45 5.56
N ILE A 116 -0.14 -26.51 6.21
CA ILE A 116 0.00 -27.15 7.52
C ILE A 116 0.15 -26.06 8.58
N LEU A 117 -0.83 -25.95 9.46
CA LEU A 117 -0.83 -25.07 10.62
C LEU A 117 -0.39 -25.85 11.85
N ALA A 118 0.81 -25.56 12.36
CA ALA A 118 1.40 -26.35 13.44
C ALA A 118 2.16 -25.49 14.46
N PRO A 119 1.82 -25.56 15.77
CA PRO A 119 0.58 -26.12 16.32
C PRO A 119 -0.64 -25.25 15.98
N ILE A 120 -1.84 -25.81 16.07
CA ILE A 120 -3.06 -25.00 16.07
C ILE A 120 -3.09 -24.19 17.38
N PRO A 121 -3.26 -22.85 17.34
CA PRO A 121 -3.33 -22.04 18.55
C PRO A 121 -4.38 -22.57 19.55
N GLY A 122 -3.95 -22.80 20.79
CA GLY A 122 -4.82 -23.31 21.86
C GLY A 122 -5.16 -24.80 21.79
N LYS A 123 -4.61 -25.57 20.83
CA LYS A 123 -4.85 -27.02 20.70
C LYS A 123 -3.55 -27.82 20.58
N ALA A 124 -3.51 -29.01 21.17
CA ALA A 124 -2.44 -29.98 20.98
C ALA A 124 -2.63 -30.79 19.67
N ALA A 125 -2.74 -30.08 18.55
CA ALA A 125 -3.02 -30.65 17.24
C ALA A 125 -2.33 -29.88 16.11
N VAL A 126 -2.17 -30.55 14.97
CA VAL A 126 -1.66 -29.98 13.70
C VAL A 126 -2.82 -29.88 12.72
N GLY A 127 -3.08 -28.71 12.16
CA GLY A 127 -4.14 -28.52 11.17
C GLY A 127 -3.61 -28.73 9.76
N ILE A 128 -4.17 -29.66 9.00
CA ILE A 128 -3.90 -29.83 7.58
C ILE A 128 -5.09 -29.28 6.79
N GLU A 129 -4.87 -28.19 6.07
CA GLU A 129 -5.86 -27.50 5.26
C GLU A 129 -5.77 -27.99 3.81
N VAL A 130 -6.82 -28.67 3.35
CA VAL A 130 -6.92 -29.30 2.02
C VAL A 130 -7.99 -28.56 1.19
N PRO A 131 -7.71 -28.23 -0.08
CA PRO A 131 -8.70 -27.64 -0.98
C PRO A 131 -9.93 -28.53 -1.17
N ASN A 132 -11.11 -27.92 -1.17
CA ASN A 132 -12.34 -28.62 -1.53
C ASN A 132 -12.34 -28.92 -3.05
N PRO A 133 -12.86 -30.07 -3.50
CA PRO A 133 -12.94 -30.39 -4.93
C PRO A 133 -13.75 -29.38 -5.76
N LYS A 134 -14.80 -28.80 -5.17
CA LYS A 134 -15.56 -27.70 -5.76
C LYS A 134 -15.62 -26.54 -4.75
N PRO A 135 -14.78 -25.50 -4.90
CA PRO A 135 -14.78 -24.36 -3.99
C PRO A 135 -16.02 -23.48 -4.22
N ASN A 136 -16.60 -22.97 -3.14
CA ASN A 136 -17.74 -22.05 -3.21
C ASN A 136 -17.25 -20.60 -3.25
N PHE A 137 -17.90 -19.78 -4.08
CA PHE A 137 -17.74 -18.33 -4.00
C PHE A 137 -18.41 -17.80 -2.74
N VAL A 138 -17.77 -16.83 -2.10
CA VAL A 138 -18.33 -16.07 -0.98
C VAL A 138 -18.85 -14.77 -1.56
N PHE A 139 -20.17 -14.64 -1.76
CA PHE A 139 -20.75 -13.49 -2.44
C PHE A 139 -20.75 -12.26 -1.52
N PHE A 140 -20.51 -11.07 -2.08
CA PHE A 140 -20.52 -9.85 -1.28
C PHE A 140 -21.91 -9.57 -0.67
N ARG A 141 -22.98 -9.82 -1.43
CA ARG A 141 -24.37 -9.63 -0.96
C ARG A 141 -24.72 -10.45 0.29
N GLU A 142 -24.32 -11.73 0.34
CA GLU A 142 -24.65 -12.58 1.50
C GLU A 142 -24.02 -12.03 2.79
N LEU A 143 -22.82 -11.46 2.70
CA LEU A 143 -22.12 -10.85 3.83
C LEU A 143 -22.69 -9.48 4.18
N ALA A 144 -23.08 -8.69 3.17
CA ALA A 144 -23.77 -7.42 3.37
C ALA A 144 -25.15 -7.59 4.03
N GLN A 145 -25.76 -8.77 3.89
CA GLN A 145 -27.00 -9.11 4.56
C GLN A 145 -26.82 -9.57 6.02
N SER A 146 -25.59 -9.90 6.43
CA SER A 146 -25.31 -10.42 7.76
C SER A 146 -25.53 -9.37 8.86
N GLU A 147 -25.96 -9.83 10.03
CA GLU A 147 -26.15 -8.97 11.19
C GLU A 147 -24.82 -8.34 11.64
N ALA A 148 -23.73 -9.12 11.60
CA ALA A 148 -22.39 -8.66 11.92
C ALA A 148 -21.96 -7.42 11.13
N PHE A 149 -22.44 -7.25 9.90
CA PHE A 149 -22.17 -6.08 9.08
C PHE A 149 -23.20 -4.97 9.29
N LYS A 150 -24.50 -5.30 9.28
CA LYS A 150 -25.59 -4.33 9.36
C LYS A 150 -25.56 -3.51 10.65
N SER A 151 -25.40 -4.16 11.80
CA SER A 151 -25.41 -3.51 13.11
C SER A 151 -24.04 -3.07 13.61
N HIS A 152 -22.99 -3.18 12.78
CA HIS A 152 -21.66 -2.76 13.20
C HIS A 152 -21.63 -1.25 13.53
N PRO A 153 -21.13 -0.80 14.69
CA PRO A 153 -21.24 0.61 15.08
C PRO A 153 -20.34 1.55 14.25
N SER A 154 -19.17 1.06 13.81
CA SER A 154 -18.22 1.89 13.07
C SER A 154 -18.71 2.26 11.66
N PRO A 155 -18.54 3.52 11.23
CA PRO A 155 -18.78 3.94 9.85
C PRO A 155 -17.75 3.36 8.87
N LEU A 156 -16.59 2.92 9.37
CA LEU A 156 -15.51 2.35 8.55
C LEU A 156 -15.44 0.81 8.66
N ALA A 157 -16.55 0.18 9.08
CA ALA A 157 -16.65 -1.27 9.04
C ALA A 157 -16.71 -1.76 7.60
N PHE A 158 -15.94 -2.79 7.29
CA PHE A 158 -15.90 -3.40 5.97
C PHE A 158 -15.92 -4.93 6.04
N ILE A 159 -16.51 -5.51 5.00
CA ILE A 159 -16.57 -6.95 4.82
C ILE A 159 -15.24 -7.43 4.27
N LEU A 160 -14.57 -8.34 4.99
CA LEU A 160 -13.39 -9.02 4.46
C LEU A 160 -13.79 -10.31 3.75
N GLY A 161 -14.65 -11.13 4.34
CA GLY A 161 -15.00 -12.44 3.78
C GLY A 161 -15.68 -13.38 4.77
N LYS A 162 -15.49 -14.70 4.59
CA LYS A 162 -15.89 -15.74 5.54
C LYS A 162 -14.68 -16.42 6.17
N THR A 163 -14.78 -16.76 7.45
CA THR A 163 -13.81 -17.64 8.11
C THR A 163 -13.92 -19.07 7.57
N LEU A 164 -13.03 -19.96 8.01
CA LEU A 164 -13.12 -21.38 7.68
C LEU A 164 -14.36 -22.07 8.25
N SER A 165 -14.98 -21.54 9.31
CA SER A 165 -16.27 -22.04 9.80
C SER A 165 -17.46 -21.51 9.00
N GLY A 166 -17.23 -20.63 8.03
CA GLY A 166 -18.27 -20.00 7.22
C GLY A 166 -18.87 -18.73 7.85
N GLU A 167 -18.35 -18.29 8.99
CA GLU A 167 -18.83 -17.08 9.68
C GLU A 167 -18.40 -15.80 8.94
N PRO A 168 -19.28 -14.81 8.78
CA PRO A 168 -18.90 -13.49 8.27
C PRO A 168 -17.78 -12.86 9.09
N HIS A 169 -16.73 -12.42 8.40
CA HIS A 169 -15.61 -11.70 8.98
C HIS A 169 -15.67 -10.24 8.55
N VAL A 170 -16.15 -9.40 9.46
CA VAL A 170 -16.25 -7.95 9.31
C VAL A 170 -15.19 -7.30 10.18
N LEU A 171 -14.47 -6.34 9.62
CA LEU A 171 -13.41 -5.60 10.29
C LEU A 171 -13.73 -4.11 10.34
N ASP A 172 -13.02 -3.38 11.19
CA ASP A 172 -13.20 -1.94 11.36
C ASP A 172 -11.89 -1.20 11.14
N LEU A 173 -11.83 -0.40 10.07
CA LEU A 173 -10.65 0.39 9.77
C LEU A 173 -10.38 1.47 10.83
N ALA A 174 -11.37 1.93 11.61
CA ALA A 174 -11.13 2.88 12.70
C ALA A 174 -10.40 2.24 13.89
N ALA A 175 -10.71 0.97 14.19
CA ALA A 175 -10.06 0.19 15.24
C ALA A 175 -8.63 -0.23 14.87
N MET A 176 -8.39 -0.49 13.58
CA MET A 176 -7.07 -0.78 13.00
C MET A 176 -6.74 0.26 11.91
N PRO A 177 -6.22 1.44 12.30
CA PRO A 177 -6.30 2.68 11.52
C PRO A 177 -5.67 2.63 10.12
N HIS A 178 -4.75 1.70 9.90
CA HIS A 178 -4.05 1.55 8.63
C HIS A 178 -3.91 0.07 8.26
N LEU A 179 -4.16 -0.23 6.98
CA LEU A 179 -4.22 -1.58 6.43
C LEU A 179 -3.24 -1.71 5.27
N LEU A 180 -2.41 -2.75 5.29
CA LEU A 180 -1.56 -3.15 4.17
C LEU A 180 -2.13 -4.39 3.48
N ILE A 181 -2.30 -4.36 2.17
CA ILE A 181 -2.82 -5.46 1.36
C ILE A 181 -1.78 -5.83 0.30
N ALA A 182 -1.40 -7.10 0.21
CA ALA A 182 -0.43 -7.53 -0.79
C ALA A 182 -0.71 -8.93 -1.31
N GLY A 183 -0.31 -9.18 -2.56
CA GLY A 183 -0.44 -10.49 -3.21
C GLY A 183 -0.13 -10.41 -4.70
N ALA A 184 0.05 -11.55 -5.35
CA ALA A 184 0.32 -11.60 -6.79
C ALA A 184 -0.89 -11.13 -7.63
N THR A 185 -0.66 -10.79 -8.89
CA THR A 185 -1.73 -10.49 -9.84
C THR A 185 -2.73 -11.65 -9.92
N GLY A 186 -4.04 -11.35 -9.96
CA GLY A 186 -5.10 -12.36 -10.01
C GLY A 186 -5.39 -13.08 -8.68
N SER A 187 -4.70 -12.74 -7.59
CA SER A 187 -4.88 -13.39 -6.29
C SER A 187 -6.17 -12.98 -5.54
N GLY A 188 -6.78 -11.85 -5.89
CA GLY A 188 -7.99 -11.31 -5.26
C GLY A 188 -7.85 -9.91 -4.64
N LYS A 189 -6.66 -9.29 -4.71
CA LYS A 189 -6.36 -7.95 -4.15
C LYS A 189 -7.36 -6.88 -4.59
N SER A 190 -7.60 -6.74 -5.90
CA SER A 190 -8.47 -5.70 -6.44
C SER A 190 -9.94 -5.88 -6.04
N VAL A 191 -10.42 -7.13 -6.08
CA VAL A 191 -11.75 -7.49 -5.58
C VAL A 191 -11.90 -7.15 -4.10
N CYS A 192 -10.86 -7.35 -3.29
CA CYS A 192 -10.84 -6.96 -1.89
C CYS A 192 -10.89 -5.43 -1.68
N LEU A 193 -10.16 -4.66 -2.48
CA LEU A 193 -10.26 -3.19 -2.44
C LEU A 193 -11.68 -2.73 -2.78
N ASN A 194 -12.30 -3.32 -3.80
CA ASN A 194 -13.68 -3.06 -4.16
C ASN A 194 -14.66 -3.49 -3.06
N ALA A 195 -14.42 -4.60 -2.37
CA ALA A 195 -15.23 -5.01 -1.22
C ALA A 195 -15.11 -4.01 -0.05
N ILE A 196 -13.92 -3.46 0.20
CA ILE A 196 -13.71 -2.43 1.23
C ILE A 196 -14.48 -1.15 0.87
N ILE A 197 -14.29 -0.63 -0.34
CA ILE A 197 -14.96 0.59 -0.82
C ILE A 197 -16.47 0.38 -0.86
N GLY A 198 -16.93 -0.71 -1.47
CA GLY A 198 -18.34 -1.09 -1.54
C GLY A 198 -18.99 -1.21 -0.17
N SER A 199 -18.27 -1.71 0.84
CA SER A 199 -18.79 -1.79 2.22
C SER A 199 -19.09 -0.42 2.81
N ILE A 200 -18.22 0.56 2.54
CA ILE A 200 -18.41 1.95 3.00
C ILE A 200 -19.59 2.58 2.24
N LEU A 201 -19.63 2.42 0.92
CA LEU A 201 -20.67 3.00 0.06
C LEU A 201 -22.08 2.48 0.39
N LEU A 202 -22.21 1.22 0.81
CA LEU A 202 -23.47 0.64 1.25
C LEU A 202 -24.00 1.21 2.58
N ARG A 203 -23.14 1.82 3.39
CA ARG A 203 -23.47 2.17 4.78
C ARG A 203 -23.35 3.65 5.09
N GLN A 204 -22.56 4.40 4.33
CA GLN A 204 -22.18 5.76 4.70
C GLN A 204 -22.46 6.78 3.61
N PRO A 205 -23.16 7.89 3.94
CA PRO A 205 -23.26 9.03 3.05
C PRO A 205 -21.92 9.77 2.94
N PRO A 206 -21.74 10.55 1.87
CA PRO A 206 -20.50 11.29 1.59
C PRO A 206 -20.16 12.35 2.66
N ASP A 207 -21.14 12.80 3.45
CA ASP A 207 -20.93 13.74 4.56
C ASP A 207 -20.35 13.07 5.81
N LYS A 208 -20.42 11.74 5.90
CA LYS A 208 -19.85 10.95 7.01
C LYS A 208 -18.48 10.37 6.67
N VAL A 209 -18.30 9.92 5.43
CA VAL A 209 -17.05 9.33 4.95
C VAL A 209 -16.68 9.89 3.59
N LYS A 210 -15.44 10.33 3.47
CA LYS A 210 -14.81 10.79 2.23
C LYS A 210 -13.62 9.90 1.87
N MET A 211 -13.20 9.93 0.61
CA MET A 211 -12.12 9.08 0.10
C MET A 211 -11.16 9.85 -0.80
N MET A 212 -9.89 9.45 -0.76
CA MET A 212 -8.89 9.79 -1.76
C MET A 212 -8.41 8.49 -2.41
N LEU A 213 -8.59 8.36 -3.71
CA LEU A 213 -8.21 7.17 -4.46
C LEU A 213 -6.98 7.46 -5.33
N ILE A 214 -5.95 6.64 -5.19
CA ILE A 214 -4.70 6.72 -5.96
C ILE A 214 -4.56 5.43 -6.79
N ASP A 215 -4.68 5.56 -8.11
CA ASP A 215 -4.65 4.47 -9.09
C ASP A 215 -3.67 4.80 -10.24
N PRO A 216 -2.36 4.53 -10.06
CA PRO A 216 -1.36 4.85 -11.07
C PRO A 216 -1.54 4.06 -12.37
N LYS A 217 -2.31 2.96 -12.36
CA LYS A 217 -2.53 2.09 -13.52
C LYS A 217 -3.81 2.42 -14.29
N ARG A 218 -4.73 3.21 -13.73
CA ARG A 218 -6.03 3.59 -14.32
C ARG A 218 -6.94 2.40 -14.62
N VAL A 219 -6.87 1.37 -13.80
CA VAL A 219 -7.65 0.14 -14.00
C VAL A 219 -8.70 -0.01 -12.93
N GLU A 220 -8.31 0.14 -11.66
CA GLU A 220 -9.11 -0.35 -10.54
C GLU A 220 -10.16 0.65 -10.06
N PHE A 221 -9.84 1.96 -10.08
CA PHE A 221 -10.71 2.97 -9.47
C PHE A 221 -11.52 3.81 -10.44
N LYS A 222 -11.41 3.56 -11.74
CA LYS A 222 -12.16 4.28 -12.78
C LYS A 222 -13.68 4.21 -12.57
N LEU A 223 -14.18 3.08 -12.05
CA LEU A 223 -15.61 2.88 -11.79
C LEU A 223 -16.16 3.84 -10.70
N TYR A 224 -15.29 4.40 -9.86
CA TYR A 224 -15.66 5.34 -8.81
C TYR A 224 -15.50 6.81 -9.21
N ASP A 225 -15.17 7.10 -10.47
CA ASP A 225 -14.95 8.47 -10.91
C ASP A 225 -16.16 9.37 -10.59
N ALA A 226 -15.89 10.52 -9.99
CA ALA A 226 -16.85 11.56 -9.61
C ALA A 226 -17.91 11.19 -8.56
N ILE A 227 -17.84 10.02 -7.89
CA ILE A 227 -18.75 9.74 -6.76
C ILE A 227 -18.59 10.82 -5.67
N PRO A 228 -19.67 11.24 -5.00
CA PRO A 228 -19.66 12.33 -4.03
C PRO A 228 -18.73 12.13 -2.84
N HIS A 229 -18.35 10.89 -2.55
CA HIS A 229 -17.39 10.54 -1.50
C HIS A 229 -15.97 11.01 -1.83
N LEU A 230 -15.62 11.26 -3.09
CA LEU A 230 -14.26 11.65 -3.47
C LEU A 230 -13.92 13.10 -3.06
N ILE A 231 -12.77 13.28 -2.41
CA ILE A 231 -12.23 14.62 -2.08
C ILE A 231 -11.45 15.24 -3.22
N SER A 232 -11.02 14.43 -4.18
CA SER A 232 -10.31 14.82 -5.39
C SER A 232 -10.66 13.85 -6.52
N PRO A 233 -10.42 14.22 -7.80
CA PRO A 233 -10.40 13.22 -8.87
C PRO A 233 -9.45 12.08 -8.51
N VAL A 234 -9.68 10.89 -9.07
CA VAL A 234 -8.79 9.74 -8.90
C VAL A 234 -7.38 10.13 -9.36
N VAL A 235 -6.40 9.97 -8.47
CA VAL A 235 -5.02 10.38 -8.73
C VAL A 235 -4.35 9.28 -9.55
N THR A 236 -4.19 9.54 -10.84
CA THR A 236 -3.66 8.57 -11.80
C THR A 236 -2.20 8.79 -12.20
N ASP A 237 -1.63 9.96 -11.91
CA ASP A 237 -0.21 10.23 -12.18
C ASP A 237 0.62 9.92 -10.92
N SER A 238 1.50 8.92 -11.02
CA SER A 238 2.40 8.51 -9.94
C SER A 238 3.31 9.66 -9.44
N ARG A 239 3.56 10.69 -10.25
CA ARG A 239 4.33 11.88 -9.85
C ARG A 239 3.51 12.89 -9.04
N LYS A 240 2.18 12.82 -9.13
CA LYS A 240 1.26 13.65 -8.34
C LYS A 240 0.91 12.99 -7.00
N ALA A 241 0.95 11.67 -6.92
CA ALA A 241 0.60 10.92 -5.72
C ALA A 241 1.40 11.32 -4.44
N PRO A 242 2.73 11.55 -4.49
CA PRO A 242 3.47 12.06 -3.32
C PRO A 242 2.93 13.42 -2.84
N ASN A 243 2.55 14.31 -3.75
CA ASN A 243 1.96 15.61 -3.40
C ASN A 243 0.54 15.45 -2.82
N ALA A 244 -0.21 14.43 -3.26
CA ALA A 244 -1.51 14.11 -2.69
C ALA A 244 -1.39 13.63 -1.23
N LEU A 245 -0.39 12.79 -0.94
CA LEU A 245 -0.07 12.36 0.42
C LEU A 245 0.43 13.52 1.29
N ALA A 246 1.29 14.39 0.74
CA ALA A 246 1.74 15.59 1.45
C ALA A 246 0.58 16.54 1.77
N TRP A 247 -0.35 16.73 0.83
CA TRP A 247 -1.57 17.50 1.07
C TRP A 247 -2.46 16.85 2.14
N MET A 248 -2.55 15.51 2.17
CA MET A 248 -3.26 14.81 3.24
C MET A 248 -2.63 15.04 4.61
N VAL A 249 -1.30 15.11 4.68
CA VAL A 249 -0.58 15.48 5.91
C VAL A 249 -0.90 16.92 6.32
N GLU A 250 -0.89 17.88 5.39
CA GLU A 250 -1.30 19.27 5.66
C GLU A 250 -2.76 19.30 6.19
N HIS A 251 -3.67 18.55 5.57
CA HIS A 251 -5.06 18.47 6.02
C HIS A 251 -5.23 17.76 7.38
N MET A 252 -4.39 16.79 7.70
CA MET A 252 -4.33 16.15 9.02
C MET A 252 -3.96 17.16 10.11
N GLU A 253 -2.99 18.04 9.86
CA GLU A 253 -2.60 19.12 10.77
C GLU A 253 -3.73 20.15 10.96
N GLU A 254 -4.40 20.54 9.87
CA GLU A 254 -5.57 21.44 9.94
C GLU A 254 -6.67 20.87 10.85
N ARG A 255 -6.93 19.57 10.77
CA ARG A 255 -7.90 18.91 11.64
C ARG A 255 -7.46 18.94 13.10
N TYR A 256 -6.17 18.69 13.38
CA TYR A 256 -5.64 18.81 14.73
C TYR A 256 -5.82 20.21 15.31
N GLN A 257 -5.59 21.24 14.50
CA GLN A 257 -5.84 22.61 14.89
C GLN A 257 -7.32 22.79 15.26
N GLN A 258 -8.25 22.32 14.44
CA GLN A 258 -9.70 22.40 14.75
C GLN A 258 -10.07 21.64 16.03
N LEU A 259 -9.49 20.46 16.29
CA LEU A 259 -9.70 19.73 17.55
C LEU A 259 -9.22 20.54 18.76
N ALA A 260 -8.03 21.16 18.65
CA ALA A 260 -7.44 21.97 19.71
C ALA A 260 -8.26 23.23 19.99
N GLU A 261 -8.78 23.89 18.95
CA GLU A 261 -9.63 25.08 19.06
C GLU A 261 -10.95 24.81 19.81
N VAL A 262 -11.51 23.61 19.64
CA VAL A 262 -12.72 23.17 20.35
C VAL A 262 -12.39 22.54 21.72
N GLY A 263 -11.12 22.17 21.96
CA GLY A 263 -10.66 21.55 23.22
C GLY A 263 -10.97 20.05 23.33
N VAL A 264 -11.06 19.35 22.20
CA VAL A 264 -11.38 17.91 22.13
C VAL A 264 -10.18 17.10 21.63
N ARG A 265 -10.18 15.79 21.90
CA ARG A 265 -9.03 14.91 21.63
C ARG A 265 -9.13 14.09 20.34
N ASN A 266 -10.33 13.93 19.79
CA ASN A 266 -10.55 13.12 18.59
C ASN A 266 -11.77 13.59 17.80
N ILE A 267 -11.89 13.07 16.58
CA ILE A 267 -12.94 13.38 15.63
C ILE A 267 -14.35 13.05 16.17
N ASP A 268 -14.51 11.98 16.95
CA ASP A 268 -15.81 11.59 17.51
C ASP A 268 -16.31 12.62 18.51
N ALA A 269 -15.44 13.08 19.42
CA ALA A 269 -15.74 14.13 20.38
C ALA A 269 -16.00 15.48 19.69
N TYR A 270 -15.24 15.80 18.64
CA TYR A 270 -15.48 16.99 17.82
C TYR A 270 -16.86 16.94 17.15
N ASN A 271 -17.19 15.82 16.51
CA ASN A 271 -18.47 15.63 15.85
C ASN A 271 -19.65 15.59 16.83
N ALA A 272 -19.45 15.07 18.04
CA ALA A 272 -20.45 15.15 19.10
C ALA A 272 -20.75 16.61 19.49
N VAL A 273 -19.72 17.47 19.57
CA VAL A 273 -19.90 18.92 19.82
C VAL A 273 -20.63 19.60 18.67
N VAL A 274 -20.33 19.25 17.41
CA VAL A 274 -21.04 19.80 16.24
C VAL A 274 -22.52 19.42 16.24
N LEU A 275 -22.86 18.23 16.73
CA LEU A 275 -24.22 17.71 16.79
C LEU A 275 -24.99 18.13 18.05
N ASP A 276 -24.32 18.65 19.09
CA ASP A 276 -25.00 19.17 20.29
C ASP A 276 -25.65 20.53 19.97
N ASP A 277 -26.95 20.64 20.27
CA ASP A 277 -27.81 21.79 19.91
C ASP A 277 -27.57 23.03 20.79
N LYS A 278 -26.56 23.00 21.67
CA LYS A 278 -26.22 24.13 22.54
C LYS A 278 -25.65 25.31 21.74
N PRO A 279 -25.94 26.56 22.13
CA PRO A 279 -25.62 27.79 21.37
C PRO A 279 -24.13 28.20 21.35
N ASN A 280 -23.20 27.24 21.35
CA ASN A 280 -21.75 27.46 21.24
C ASN A 280 -21.21 27.20 19.83
N ARG A 281 -21.99 27.51 18.78
CA ARG A 281 -21.59 27.37 17.37
C ARG A 281 -20.43 28.29 16.92
N LYS A 282 -19.74 28.97 17.83
CA LYS A 282 -18.60 29.83 17.52
C LYS A 282 -17.43 29.49 18.44
N ALA A 283 -16.63 28.48 18.08
CA ALA A 283 -15.22 28.54 18.44
C ALA A 283 -14.62 29.67 17.59
N MET A 284 -14.15 30.75 18.24
CA MET A 284 -13.46 31.88 17.56
C MET A 284 -14.20 32.49 16.35
N GLY A 285 -15.53 32.60 16.41
CA GLY A 285 -16.31 33.32 15.39
C GLY A 285 -16.61 32.55 14.10
N ARG A 286 -16.30 31.25 14.03
CA ARG A 286 -16.59 30.39 12.87
C ARG A 286 -17.60 29.31 13.22
N GLU A 287 -18.50 28.98 12.27
CA GLU A 287 -19.43 27.87 12.41
C GLU A 287 -18.67 26.54 12.31
N LEU A 288 -18.84 25.69 13.32
CA LEU A 288 -18.26 24.35 13.33
C LEU A 288 -19.03 23.45 12.35
N LYS A 289 -18.29 22.81 11.44
CA LYS A 289 -18.85 21.85 10.47
C LYS A 289 -18.50 20.42 10.87
N TYR A 290 -19.38 19.48 10.53
CA TYR A 290 -19.13 18.06 10.75
C TYR A 290 -17.87 17.62 10.01
N MET A 291 -17.01 16.86 10.68
CA MET A 291 -15.76 16.37 10.12
C MET A 291 -15.94 14.91 9.66
N PRO A 292 -15.91 14.63 8.34
CA PRO A 292 -16.03 13.25 7.85
C PRO A 292 -14.75 12.46 8.13
N HIS A 293 -14.86 11.15 8.31
CA HIS A 293 -13.70 10.28 8.21
C HIS A 293 -13.15 10.31 6.77
N ILE A 294 -11.84 10.19 6.61
CA ILE A 294 -11.20 10.09 5.30
C ILE A 294 -10.50 8.75 5.18
N VAL A 295 -10.76 8.02 4.09
CA VAL A 295 -10.02 6.81 3.72
C VAL A 295 -9.18 7.10 2.49
N VAL A 296 -7.86 7.00 2.62
CA VAL A 296 -6.92 7.10 1.50
C VAL A 296 -6.59 5.70 1.03
N VAL A 297 -6.92 5.39 -0.22
CA VAL A 297 -6.70 4.07 -0.83
C VAL A 297 -5.68 4.19 -1.95
N ILE A 298 -4.61 3.40 -1.85
CA ILE A 298 -3.56 3.31 -2.88
C ILE A 298 -3.60 1.91 -3.47
N ASP A 299 -3.89 1.79 -4.77
CA ASP A 299 -3.98 0.50 -5.43
C ASP A 299 -2.61 -0.20 -5.58
N GLU A 300 -1.58 0.55 -5.99
CA GLU A 300 -0.23 0.02 -6.20
C GLU A 300 0.82 0.95 -5.58
N LEU A 301 1.22 0.65 -4.35
CA LEU A 301 2.26 1.37 -3.64
C LEU A 301 3.62 1.29 -4.36
N ALA A 302 3.91 0.18 -5.05
CA ALA A 302 5.20 0.00 -5.70
C ALA A 302 5.50 1.06 -6.77
N ASP A 303 4.48 1.49 -7.52
CA ASP A 303 4.63 2.49 -8.58
C ASP A 303 4.96 3.87 -7.99
N LEU A 304 4.43 4.18 -6.81
CA LEU A 304 4.74 5.42 -6.08
C LEU A 304 6.17 5.38 -5.52
N MET A 305 6.56 4.24 -4.94
CA MET A 305 7.90 4.02 -4.39
C MET A 305 9.00 4.13 -5.45
N MET A 306 8.71 3.72 -6.69
CA MET A 306 9.64 3.85 -7.82
C MET A 306 9.87 5.31 -8.24
N VAL A 307 8.89 6.19 -8.02
CA VAL A 307 8.96 7.60 -8.42
C VAL A 307 9.62 8.44 -7.33
N ALA A 308 9.16 8.33 -6.09
CA ALA A 308 9.59 9.19 -4.99
C ALA A 308 9.54 8.46 -3.65
N LYS A 309 10.38 7.43 -3.48
CA LYS A 309 10.43 6.60 -2.26
C LYS A 309 10.46 7.41 -0.97
N ALA A 310 11.39 8.35 -0.84
CA ALA A 310 11.60 9.10 0.40
C ALA A 310 10.33 9.88 0.81
N ASP A 311 9.75 10.63 -0.12
CA ASP A 311 8.55 11.43 0.13
C ASP A 311 7.33 10.54 0.45
N VAL A 312 7.18 9.41 -0.25
CA VAL A 312 6.07 8.48 -0.01
C VAL A 312 6.19 7.84 1.38
N GLU A 313 7.38 7.34 1.74
CA GLU A 313 7.61 6.75 3.07
C GLU A 313 7.40 7.77 4.19
N GLU A 314 7.93 8.98 4.06
CA GLU A 314 7.79 10.04 5.06
C GLU A 314 6.32 10.40 5.28
N ASN A 315 5.56 10.63 4.21
CA ASN A 315 4.15 11.00 4.32
C ASN A 315 3.30 9.83 4.86
N VAL A 316 3.53 8.59 4.39
CA VAL A 316 2.83 7.41 4.90
C VAL A 316 3.12 7.22 6.38
N GLN A 317 4.38 7.33 6.81
CA GLN A 317 4.75 7.24 8.22
C GLN A 317 4.04 8.30 9.05
N ARG A 318 4.06 9.55 8.59
CA ARG A 318 3.46 10.67 9.32
C ARG A 318 1.95 10.52 9.50
N ILE A 319 1.25 10.12 8.43
CA ILE A 319 -0.19 9.81 8.50
C ILE A 319 -0.41 8.62 9.43
N ALA A 320 0.35 7.53 9.26
CA ALA A 320 0.11 6.31 10.02
C ALA A 320 0.33 6.48 11.54
N GLN A 321 1.18 7.43 11.95
CA GLN A 321 1.48 7.70 13.35
C GLN A 321 0.47 8.63 14.02
N MET A 322 -0.10 9.59 13.28
CA MET A 322 -0.86 10.70 13.87
C MET A 322 -2.34 10.71 13.45
N ALA A 323 -2.71 10.12 12.33
CA ALA A 323 -3.98 10.46 11.70
C ALA A 323 -5.22 9.77 12.32
N ARG A 324 -5.03 8.75 13.18
CA ARG A 324 -6.11 8.04 13.88
C ARG A 324 -7.06 8.98 14.63
N ALA A 325 -6.51 9.94 15.38
CA ALA A 325 -7.32 10.82 16.23
C ALA A 325 -8.18 11.79 15.40
N VAL A 326 -7.73 12.15 14.20
CA VAL A 326 -8.42 13.07 13.27
C VAL A 326 -9.22 12.34 12.19
N GLY A 327 -9.40 11.02 12.34
CA GLY A 327 -10.25 10.21 11.47
C GLY A 327 -9.75 10.04 10.04
N ILE A 328 -8.43 10.03 9.82
CA ILE A 328 -7.82 9.73 8.51
C ILE A 328 -7.18 8.34 8.57
N HIS A 329 -7.49 7.51 7.59
CA HIS A 329 -7.11 6.09 7.54
C HIS A 329 -6.44 5.75 6.21
N LEU A 330 -5.49 4.80 6.23
CA LEU A 330 -4.75 4.38 5.04
C LEU A 330 -5.10 2.95 4.67
N VAL A 331 -5.36 2.69 3.40
CA VAL A 331 -5.40 1.36 2.80
C VAL A 331 -4.36 1.32 1.69
N LEU A 332 -3.23 0.66 1.96
CA LEU A 332 -2.13 0.54 1.02
C LEU A 332 -2.17 -0.83 0.38
N ALA A 333 -2.23 -0.90 -0.94
CA ALA A 333 -2.17 -2.16 -1.66
C ALA A 333 -0.94 -2.25 -2.57
N THR A 334 -0.45 -3.46 -2.80
CA THR A 334 0.63 -3.69 -3.78
C THR A 334 0.61 -5.10 -4.34
N GLN A 335 1.03 -5.24 -5.60
CA GLN A 335 1.27 -6.55 -6.22
C GLN A 335 2.74 -6.99 -6.14
N ARG A 336 3.63 -6.14 -5.60
CA ARG A 336 5.08 -6.39 -5.53
C ARG A 336 5.52 -6.48 -4.07
N PRO A 337 5.27 -7.61 -3.38
CA PRO A 337 5.56 -7.82 -1.96
C PRO A 337 7.06 -7.99 -1.67
N SER A 338 7.88 -7.00 -2.05
CA SER A 338 9.33 -6.98 -1.84
C SER A 338 9.70 -6.03 -0.71
N VAL A 339 10.85 -6.27 -0.09
CA VAL A 339 11.43 -5.39 0.95
C VAL A 339 11.73 -3.97 0.46
N LYS A 340 11.78 -3.76 -0.87
CA LYS A 340 11.99 -2.43 -1.47
C LYS A 340 10.71 -1.59 -1.46
N VAL A 341 9.55 -2.25 -1.48
CA VAL A 341 8.22 -1.62 -1.50
C VAL A 341 7.61 -1.63 -0.10
N ILE A 342 7.57 -2.81 0.53
CA ILE A 342 7.09 -3.00 1.89
C ILE A 342 8.30 -2.93 2.83
N THR A 343 8.73 -1.70 3.11
CA THR A 343 9.93 -1.46 3.94
C THR A 343 9.64 -1.63 5.42
N GLY A 344 10.69 -1.69 6.24
CA GLY A 344 10.54 -1.77 7.70
C GLY A 344 9.73 -0.62 8.28
N VAL A 345 9.87 0.59 7.72
CA VAL A 345 9.11 1.79 8.13
C VAL A 345 7.61 1.61 7.84
N ILE A 346 7.26 1.14 6.65
CA ILE A 346 5.86 0.86 6.29
C ILE A 346 5.28 -0.21 7.23
N LYS A 347 5.99 -1.33 7.43
CA LYS A 347 5.50 -2.40 8.32
C LYS A 347 5.33 -1.97 9.76
N ALA A 348 6.25 -1.17 10.28
CA ALA A 348 6.21 -0.70 11.67
C ALA A 348 4.97 0.16 11.97
N ASN A 349 4.43 0.86 10.96
CA ASN A 349 3.28 1.74 11.14
C ASN A 349 1.94 1.14 10.64
N LEU A 350 1.97 0.01 9.93
CA LEU A 350 0.78 -0.69 9.44
C LEU A 350 0.73 -2.13 10.01
N PRO A 351 0.21 -2.31 11.24
CA PRO A 351 0.18 -3.62 11.90
C PRO A 351 -0.91 -4.56 11.34
N ALA A 352 -2.00 -4.01 10.80
CA ALA A 352 -3.04 -4.79 10.14
C ALA A 352 -2.64 -5.07 8.68
N ARG A 353 -2.59 -6.37 8.33
CA ARG A 353 -2.05 -6.84 7.06
C ARG A 353 -2.90 -7.97 6.49
N ILE A 354 -3.15 -7.89 5.19
CA ILE A 354 -3.80 -8.90 4.38
C ILE A 354 -2.79 -9.40 3.35
N ALA A 355 -2.45 -10.69 3.41
CA ALA A 355 -1.68 -11.37 2.39
C ALA A 355 -2.60 -12.28 1.57
N PHE A 356 -2.77 -11.95 0.30
CA PHE A 356 -3.30 -12.87 -0.71
C PHE A 356 -2.20 -13.81 -1.19
N GLN A 357 -2.55 -14.76 -2.08
CA GLN A 357 -1.61 -15.68 -2.67
C GLN A 357 -0.38 -14.97 -3.25
N VAL A 358 0.80 -15.45 -2.89
CA VAL A 358 2.10 -15.01 -3.41
C VAL A 358 2.84 -16.16 -4.06
N SER A 359 3.80 -15.86 -4.94
CA SER A 359 4.56 -16.88 -5.66
C SER A 359 5.63 -17.53 -4.80
N GLN A 360 6.22 -16.79 -3.84
CA GLN A 360 7.35 -17.27 -3.05
C GLN A 360 7.11 -17.12 -1.54
N ARG A 361 7.73 -18.05 -0.79
CA ARG A 361 7.81 -18.02 0.67
C ARG A 361 8.34 -16.70 1.23
N VAL A 362 9.39 -16.18 0.60
CA VAL A 362 10.04 -14.94 1.05
C VAL A 362 9.05 -13.77 1.01
N ASP A 363 8.21 -13.70 -0.03
CA ASP A 363 7.16 -12.68 -0.19
C ASP A 363 6.12 -12.76 0.92
N SER A 364 5.71 -13.98 1.33
CA SER A 364 4.80 -14.17 2.47
C SER A 364 5.38 -13.53 3.74
N ARG A 365 6.66 -13.77 4.01
CA ARG A 365 7.36 -13.18 5.17
C ARG A 365 7.47 -11.67 5.05
N VAL A 366 7.65 -11.12 3.84
CA VAL A 366 7.67 -9.67 3.66
C VAL A 366 6.35 -9.05 4.09
N ILE A 367 5.21 -9.67 3.79
CA ILE A 367 3.88 -9.11 4.10
C ILE A 367 3.50 -9.34 5.56
N ILE A 368 3.51 -10.58 6.04
CA ILE A 368 2.91 -10.97 7.34
C ILE A 368 3.94 -11.48 8.36
N ASP A 369 5.23 -11.28 8.11
CA ASP A 369 6.36 -11.73 8.95
C ASP A 369 6.43 -13.25 9.17
N GLN A 370 5.61 -14.02 8.44
CA GLN A 370 5.47 -15.46 8.55
C GLN A 370 5.27 -16.12 7.17
N MET A 371 5.50 -17.43 7.11
CA MET A 371 5.20 -18.25 5.94
C MET A 371 3.72 -18.64 5.89
N GLY A 372 3.21 -18.91 4.70
CA GLY A 372 1.90 -19.51 4.50
C GLY A 372 1.08 -18.87 3.39
N ALA A 373 1.37 -17.64 2.98
CA ALA A 373 0.63 -16.99 1.89
C ALA A 373 0.93 -17.64 0.52
N GLU A 374 2.09 -18.27 0.37
CA GLU A 374 2.44 -19.04 -0.83
C GLU A 374 1.59 -20.32 -1.00
N ALA A 375 1.00 -20.81 0.09
CA ALA A 375 0.15 -22.00 0.09
C ALA A 375 -1.34 -21.69 -0.13
N LEU A 376 -1.70 -20.40 -0.23
CA LEU A 376 -3.06 -19.96 -0.56
C LEU A 376 -3.42 -20.37 -1.99
N LEU A 377 -4.71 -20.36 -2.29
CA LEU A 377 -5.26 -20.92 -3.53
C LEU A 377 -5.48 -19.88 -4.65
N GLY A 378 -5.38 -18.60 -4.30
CA GLY A 378 -5.77 -17.48 -5.16
C GLY A 378 -7.27 -17.20 -5.05
N ASN A 379 -7.84 -16.45 -6.00
CA ASN A 379 -9.29 -16.20 -6.08
C ASN A 379 -9.92 -15.72 -4.75
N GLY A 380 -9.26 -14.81 -4.04
CA GLY A 380 -9.77 -14.23 -2.80
C GLY A 380 -9.36 -14.97 -1.51
N ASP A 381 -8.69 -16.11 -1.59
CA ASP A 381 -8.14 -16.79 -0.41
C ASP A 381 -6.97 -15.97 0.18
N LEU A 382 -7.07 -15.63 1.48
CA LEU A 382 -6.16 -14.70 2.13
C LEU A 382 -5.80 -15.09 3.58
N LEU A 383 -4.69 -14.52 4.04
CA LEU A 383 -4.27 -14.49 5.43
C LEU A 383 -4.39 -13.07 5.98
N PHE A 384 -5.10 -12.91 7.09
CA PHE A 384 -5.22 -11.66 7.83
C PHE A 384 -4.44 -11.72 9.14
N SER A 385 -3.67 -10.67 9.44
CA SER A 385 -2.88 -10.56 10.67
C SER A 385 -2.91 -9.13 11.19
N THR A 386 -2.92 -8.96 12.51
CA THR A 386 -2.82 -7.66 13.20
C THR A 386 -1.47 -7.48 13.91
N GLY A 387 -0.47 -8.32 13.61
CA GLY A 387 0.85 -8.25 14.22
C GLY A 387 0.94 -8.74 15.67
N GLY A 388 -0.10 -9.42 16.17
CA GLY A 388 -0.15 -10.01 17.51
C GLY A 388 0.38 -11.45 17.58
N ALA A 389 0.37 -12.02 18.81
CA ALA A 389 0.81 -13.39 19.08
C ALA A 389 -0.12 -14.47 18.47
N GLN A 390 -1.37 -14.12 18.18
CA GLN A 390 -2.27 -14.98 17.42
C GLN A 390 -1.82 -14.94 15.96
N GLY A 391 -1.35 -16.08 15.44
CA GLY A 391 -0.94 -16.22 14.05
C GLY A 391 -2.04 -15.81 13.06
N PRO A 392 -1.71 -15.67 11.76
CA PRO A 392 -2.64 -15.15 10.77
C PRO A 392 -3.91 -16.01 10.65
N ALA A 393 -5.07 -15.36 10.63
CA ALA A 393 -6.35 -15.97 10.36
C ALA A 393 -6.54 -16.18 8.86
N ARG A 394 -6.94 -17.38 8.44
CA ARG A 394 -7.26 -17.67 7.04
C ARG A 394 -8.73 -17.34 6.77
N ILE A 395 -8.97 -16.57 5.72
CA ILE A 395 -10.29 -16.04 5.36
C ILE A 395 -10.48 -16.25 3.86
N GLN A 396 -11.68 -16.61 3.45
CA GLN A 396 -12.07 -16.55 2.04
C GLN A 396 -12.69 -15.19 1.77
N GLY A 397 -12.02 -14.37 0.97
CA GLY A 397 -12.42 -13.02 0.61
C GLY A 397 -13.78 -12.96 -0.06
N ALA A 398 -14.52 -11.89 0.23
CA ALA A 398 -15.78 -11.60 -0.43
C ALA A 398 -15.58 -11.30 -1.91
N PHE A 399 -16.43 -11.87 -2.75
CA PHE A 399 -16.44 -11.65 -4.19
C PHE A 399 -17.51 -10.61 -4.54
N ILE A 400 -17.04 -9.49 -5.10
CA ILE A 400 -17.85 -8.46 -5.75
C ILE A 400 -17.34 -8.31 -7.19
N SER A 401 -18.26 -8.34 -8.15
CA SER A 401 -17.93 -8.17 -9.57
C SER A 401 -17.88 -6.70 -9.97
N ASP A 402 -17.17 -6.39 -11.06
CA ASP A 402 -17.10 -5.03 -11.61
C ASP A 402 -18.50 -4.50 -11.99
N GLY A 403 -19.39 -5.37 -12.47
CA GLY A 403 -20.78 -5.01 -12.77
C GLY A 403 -21.60 -4.66 -11.53
N GLU A 404 -21.31 -5.26 -10.37
CA GLU A 404 -21.92 -4.86 -9.09
C GLU A 404 -21.37 -3.51 -8.62
N VAL A 405 -20.05 -3.32 -8.72
CA VAL A 405 -19.38 -2.05 -8.39
C VAL A 405 -19.92 -0.90 -9.24
N GLU A 406 -20.06 -1.12 -10.55
CA GLU A 406 -20.63 -0.14 -11.48
C GLU A 406 -22.06 0.23 -11.13
N ARG A 407 -22.92 -0.75 -10.80
CA ARG A 407 -24.31 -0.48 -10.36
C ARG A 407 -24.35 0.34 -9.07
N LEU A 408 -23.50 0.02 -8.09
CA LEU A 408 -23.36 0.81 -6.86
C LEU A 408 -22.92 2.24 -7.15
N ALA A 409 -21.85 2.42 -7.94
CA ALA A 409 -21.32 3.74 -8.26
C ALA A 409 -22.35 4.58 -9.06
N ASN A 410 -23.00 4.00 -10.05
CA ASN A 410 -24.03 4.66 -10.85
C ASN A 410 -25.25 5.08 -10.03
N PHE A 411 -25.69 4.24 -9.07
CA PHE A 411 -26.78 4.60 -8.16
C PHE A 411 -26.44 5.84 -7.34
N ILE A 412 -25.20 5.94 -6.85
CA ILE A 412 -24.74 7.09 -6.06
C ILE A 412 -24.57 8.34 -6.96
N LEU A 413 -23.95 8.18 -8.13
CA LEU A 413 -23.75 9.27 -9.10
C LEU A 413 -25.06 9.88 -9.61
N ALA A 414 -26.13 9.10 -9.65
CA ALA A 414 -27.46 9.58 -10.02
C ALA A 414 -28.04 10.58 -9.01
N GLN A 415 -27.59 10.54 -7.75
CA GLN A 415 -28.07 11.43 -6.70
C GLN A 415 -27.30 12.76 -6.69
N GLU A 416 -25.97 12.71 -6.72
CA GLU A 416 -25.09 13.88 -6.71
C GLU A 416 -23.67 13.60 -7.22
N LYS A 417 -22.92 14.66 -7.54
CA LYS A 417 -21.53 14.59 -8.01
C LYS A 417 -20.57 15.10 -6.95
N ALA A 418 -19.32 14.64 -7.03
CA ALA A 418 -18.24 15.10 -6.18
C ALA A 418 -18.03 16.61 -6.18
N VAL A 419 -17.99 17.17 -4.97
CA VAL A 419 -17.45 18.50 -4.70
C VAL A 419 -16.04 18.32 -4.17
N TYR A 420 -15.06 18.45 -5.06
CA TYR A 420 -13.66 18.22 -4.72
C TYR A 420 -13.11 19.33 -3.81
N LEU A 421 -12.47 18.93 -2.71
CA LEU A 421 -11.66 19.80 -1.86
C LEU A 421 -10.38 20.23 -2.60
N LYS A 422 -9.87 19.35 -3.47
CA LYS A 422 -8.65 19.58 -4.25
C LYS A 422 -8.80 18.97 -5.63
N THR A 423 -8.59 19.76 -6.67
CA THR A 423 -8.76 19.32 -8.07
C THR A 423 -7.46 18.86 -8.72
N ASP A 424 -6.31 19.30 -8.23
CA ASP A 424 -5.00 18.88 -8.73
C ASP A 424 -3.92 18.98 -7.64
N PHE A 425 -2.94 18.07 -7.73
CA PHE A 425 -1.79 17.99 -6.84
C PHE A 425 -0.52 18.29 -7.62
N GLN A 426 -0.39 19.54 -8.06
CA GLN A 426 0.78 19.97 -8.81
C GLN A 426 2.04 19.84 -7.94
N PRO A 427 3.17 19.40 -8.53
CA PRO A 427 4.44 19.42 -7.83
C PRO A 427 4.76 20.85 -7.39
N LYS A 428 5.11 21.04 -6.12
CA LYS A 428 5.63 22.33 -5.64
C LYS A 428 6.82 22.68 -6.54
N ARG A 429 6.67 23.66 -7.44
CA ARG A 429 7.79 24.20 -8.24
C ARG A 429 8.87 24.60 -7.23
N SER A 430 10.05 24.01 -7.34
CA SER A 430 11.22 24.46 -6.61
C SER A 430 11.37 25.96 -6.87
N LYS A 431 11.14 26.78 -5.84
CA LYS A 431 11.47 28.20 -5.90
C LYS A 431 12.98 28.29 -6.07
N GLY A 432 13.45 28.66 -7.27
CA GLY A 432 14.87 28.84 -7.52
C GLY A 432 15.30 28.91 -8.98
N LYS A 433 14.76 29.87 -9.75
CA LYS A 433 15.53 30.86 -10.54
C LYS A 433 14.54 31.75 -11.29
N ALA A 434 14.57 33.04 -10.94
CA ALA A 434 13.91 34.11 -11.66
C ALA A 434 14.66 34.39 -12.97
N ASP A 435 13.85 34.70 -14.00
CA ASP A 435 14.07 35.54 -15.18
C ASP A 435 15.49 35.68 -15.76
N GLY A 436 15.61 35.39 -17.06
CA GLY A 436 16.72 35.85 -17.90
C GLY A 436 16.96 34.98 -19.13
N ASP A 437 16.36 35.42 -20.24
CA ASP A 437 16.69 35.17 -21.66
C ASP A 437 16.15 33.93 -22.39
N GLU A 438 15.41 34.28 -23.45
CA GLU A 438 14.86 33.48 -24.55
C GLU A 438 15.96 33.01 -25.54
N PRO A 439 15.63 32.15 -26.51
CA PRO A 439 16.47 31.03 -26.93
C PRO A 439 17.41 31.36 -28.08
N ILE A 440 18.55 30.66 -28.14
CA ILE A 440 19.26 30.41 -29.39
C ILE A 440 19.30 28.89 -29.61
N GLY A 441 18.63 28.48 -30.68
CA GLY A 441 18.55 27.11 -31.15
C GLY A 441 19.82 26.62 -31.86
N GLY A 442 19.80 25.32 -32.16
CA GLY A 442 20.88 24.55 -32.78
C GLY A 442 21.34 23.50 -31.78
N GLY A 443 20.69 22.34 -31.67
CA GLY A 443 20.59 21.37 -32.75
C GLY A 443 21.83 20.51 -32.70
N LEU A 444 21.71 19.30 -32.13
CA LEU A 444 22.39 18.07 -32.48
C LEU A 444 21.84 16.98 -31.53
N ASP A 445 20.83 16.32 -32.09
CA ASP A 445 20.47 14.94 -31.80
C ASP A 445 21.69 14.07 -32.14
N ASP A 446 22.09 13.21 -31.20
CA ASP A 446 22.77 11.95 -31.50
C ASP A 446 22.43 11.02 -30.32
N GLY A 447 21.48 10.14 -30.59
CA GLY A 447 21.14 9.03 -29.72
C GLY A 447 22.29 8.03 -29.61
N ASP A 448 22.37 7.39 -28.45
CA ASP A 448 22.86 6.02 -28.37
C ASP A 448 22.09 5.31 -27.25
N GLU A 449 21.24 4.39 -27.66
CA GLU A 449 20.64 3.37 -26.84
C GLU A 449 21.72 2.31 -26.54
N GLY A 450 21.98 2.03 -25.26
CA GLY A 450 22.98 1.04 -24.88
C GLY A 450 22.73 0.47 -23.49
N GLU A 451 22.08 -0.69 -23.48
CA GLU A 451 21.84 -1.66 -22.41
C GLU A 451 22.67 -1.54 -21.11
N THR A 452 22.00 -1.70 -19.97
CA THR A 452 22.67 -2.17 -18.74
C THR A 452 22.01 -3.46 -18.25
N LEU A 453 22.58 -4.57 -18.69
CA LEU A 453 22.50 -5.86 -18.00
C LEU A 453 23.09 -5.70 -16.59
N SER A 454 22.32 -6.04 -15.56
CA SER A 454 22.85 -6.31 -14.21
C SER A 454 22.56 -7.76 -13.86
N LEU A 455 23.48 -8.64 -14.25
CA LEU A 455 23.73 -9.89 -13.54
C LEU A 455 24.39 -9.55 -12.20
N GLY A 456 23.92 -10.17 -11.11
CA GLY A 456 24.73 -10.30 -9.91
C GLY A 456 23.95 -10.36 -8.61
N ASP A 457 23.47 -11.55 -8.27
CA ASP A 457 23.66 -12.15 -6.96
C ASP A 457 24.02 -13.61 -7.32
N LEU A 458 25.20 -14.17 -7.08
CA LEU A 458 25.86 -14.57 -5.81
C LEU A 458 27.28 -15.04 -6.26
N SER A 459 28.38 -15.11 -5.51
CA SER A 459 28.63 -15.50 -4.13
C SER A 459 30.14 -15.37 -3.83
N PHE A 460 30.47 -15.23 -2.54
CA PHE A 460 31.68 -15.63 -1.80
C PHE A 460 33.03 -15.84 -2.53
N GLY A 461 34.05 -15.12 -2.06
CA GLY A 461 35.44 -15.60 -2.11
C GLY A 461 36.50 -14.54 -1.76
N GLY A 462 37.11 -14.67 -0.59
CA GLY A 462 38.53 -14.35 -0.38
C GLY A 462 38.86 -12.93 0.07
N GLY A 463 39.55 -12.84 1.21
CA GLY A 463 39.96 -11.58 1.83
C GLY A 463 41.12 -10.86 1.14
N GLY A 464 41.35 -9.62 1.59
CA GLY A 464 42.59 -8.87 1.35
C GLY A 464 42.38 -7.39 1.10
N GLY A 465 42.81 -6.54 2.04
CA GLY A 465 43.32 -5.20 1.70
C GLY A 465 42.55 -3.97 2.19
N ASP A 466 42.11 -3.91 3.45
CA ASP A 466 41.65 -2.63 4.04
C ASP A 466 42.79 -1.71 4.55
N ASP A 467 44.05 -2.18 4.52
CA ASP A 467 45.25 -1.45 4.96
C ASP A 467 46.32 -1.27 3.86
N GLU A 468 45.93 -0.99 2.61
CA GLU A 468 46.90 -0.56 1.59
C GLU A 468 47.07 0.98 1.65
N PRO A 469 48.29 1.51 1.85
CA PRO A 469 48.54 2.94 1.81
C PRO A 469 48.01 3.55 0.50
N LEU A 470 47.36 4.71 0.59
CA LEU A 470 46.96 5.45 -0.61
C LEU A 470 48.22 6.02 -1.25
N ASP A 471 48.62 5.42 -2.37
CA ASP A 471 49.78 5.85 -3.17
C ASP A 471 49.55 7.26 -3.75
N GLU A 472 50.59 8.10 -3.72
CA GLU A 472 50.57 9.46 -4.24
C GLU A 472 50.27 9.46 -5.74
N ASP A 473 50.70 8.43 -6.47
CA ASP A 473 50.39 8.24 -7.88
C ASP A 473 48.90 8.02 -8.12
N LEU A 474 48.23 7.30 -7.24
CA LEU A 474 46.79 7.06 -7.33
C LEU A 474 46.00 8.36 -7.08
N PHE A 475 46.46 9.18 -6.13
CA PHE A 475 45.90 10.51 -5.90
C PHE A 475 46.05 11.43 -7.12
N ARG A 476 47.24 11.48 -7.73
CA ARG A 476 47.51 12.27 -8.93
C ARG A 476 46.66 11.82 -10.12
N GLN A 477 46.51 10.51 -10.34
CA GLN A 477 45.66 9.96 -11.38
C GLN A 477 44.19 10.32 -11.19
N ALA A 478 43.70 10.22 -9.95
CA ALA A 478 42.31 10.56 -9.62
C ALA A 478 42.05 12.07 -9.79
N ALA A 479 42.98 12.93 -9.37
CA ALA A 479 42.88 14.38 -9.54
C ALA A 479 42.85 14.76 -11.03
N ARG A 480 43.75 14.18 -11.83
CA ARG A 480 43.76 14.41 -13.28
C ARG A 480 42.45 13.98 -13.94
N LEU A 481 41.90 12.84 -13.54
CA LEU A 481 40.65 12.32 -14.08
C LEU A 481 39.47 13.27 -13.83
N ILE A 482 39.31 13.78 -12.61
CA ILE A 482 38.17 14.66 -12.29
C ILE A 482 38.30 16.04 -12.97
N LEU A 483 39.53 16.55 -13.11
CA LEU A 483 39.81 17.84 -13.73
C LEU A 483 39.58 17.79 -15.25
N GLN A 484 40.03 16.73 -15.92
CA GLN A 484 39.79 16.52 -17.36
C GLN A 484 38.30 16.36 -17.68
N ASN A 485 37.56 15.64 -16.83
CA ASN A 485 36.13 15.40 -17.02
C ASN A 485 35.24 16.52 -16.45
N ARG A 486 35.83 17.56 -15.82
CA ARG A 486 35.14 18.65 -15.11
C ARG A 486 34.03 18.16 -14.16
N LYS A 487 34.21 16.97 -13.57
CA LYS A 487 33.21 16.30 -12.75
C LYS A 487 33.88 15.54 -11.61
N ALA A 488 33.72 16.02 -10.38
CA ALA A 488 34.29 15.38 -9.20
C ALA A 488 33.25 14.50 -8.48
N SER A 489 33.14 13.23 -8.86
CA SER A 489 32.25 12.27 -8.19
C SER A 489 32.96 10.95 -7.86
N VAL A 490 32.64 10.40 -6.68
CA VAL A 490 33.18 9.10 -6.21
C VAL A 490 32.94 7.99 -7.25
N SER A 491 31.75 7.98 -7.87
CA SER A 491 31.38 7.02 -8.91
C SER A 491 32.21 7.12 -10.20
N LEU A 492 32.72 8.31 -10.55
CA LEU A 492 33.58 8.48 -11.72
C LEU A 492 34.95 7.86 -11.48
N ILE A 493 35.55 8.18 -10.32
CA ILE A 493 36.84 7.62 -9.87
C ILE A 493 36.73 6.10 -9.75
N GLN A 494 35.69 5.60 -9.08
CA GLN A 494 35.44 4.17 -8.90
C GLN A 494 35.43 3.41 -10.24
N ARG A 495 34.67 3.89 -11.22
CA ARG A 495 34.53 3.20 -12.53
C ARG A 495 35.78 3.29 -13.39
N ARG A 496 36.40 4.47 -13.46
CA ARG A 496 37.53 4.72 -14.36
C ARG A 496 38.84 4.16 -13.83
N MET A 497 39.03 4.16 -12.51
CA MET A 497 40.23 3.63 -11.87
C MET A 497 40.05 2.19 -11.36
N LYS A 498 38.84 1.62 -11.47
CA LYS A 498 38.50 0.25 -11.04
C LYS A 498 38.85 -0.03 -9.58
N ILE A 499 38.68 0.97 -8.71
CA ILE A 499 38.91 0.86 -7.27
C ILE A 499 37.59 0.77 -6.49
N GLY A 500 37.63 0.19 -5.29
CA GLY A 500 36.44 0.07 -4.42
C GLY A 500 35.87 1.42 -3.99
N PHE A 501 34.57 1.45 -3.67
CA PHE A 501 33.83 2.67 -3.31
C PHE A 501 34.46 3.43 -2.12
N ALA A 502 34.88 2.71 -1.08
CA ALA A 502 35.54 3.30 0.09
C ALA A 502 36.88 3.96 -0.25
N ARG A 503 37.66 3.38 -1.17
CA ARG A 503 38.95 3.94 -1.63
C ARG A 503 38.74 5.19 -2.49
N ALA A 504 37.75 5.15 -3.39
CA ALA A 504 37.35 6.32 -4.20
C ALA A 504 36.81 7.48 -3.33
N GLY A 505 36.10 7.17 -2.24
CA GLY A 505 35.66 8.15 -1.25
C GLY A 505 36.82 8.85 -0.57
N ARG A 506 37.78 8.08 -0.05
CA ARG A 506 38.99 8.64 0.59
C ARG A 506 39.79 9.56 -0.34
N LEU A 507 39.94 9.20 -1.62
CA LEU A 507 40.60 10.07 -2.60
C LEU A 507 39.86 11.40 -2.81
N MET A 508 38.52 11.38 -2.83
CA MET A 508 37.71 12.61 -2.90
C MET A 508 37.87 13.49 -1.64
N ASP A 509 37.97 12.89 -0.47
CA ASP A 509 38.17 13.61 0.80
C ASP A 509 39.58 14.20 0.89
N MET A 510 40.61 13.49 0.40
CA MET A 510 41.97 14.03 0.29
C MET A 510 42.03 15.22 -0.69
N MET A 511 41.29 15.16 -1.80
CA MET A 511 41.22 16.28 -2.75
C MET A 511 40.50 17.49 -2.16
N GLU A 512 39.56 17.27 -1.26
CA GLU A 512 38.92 18.35 -0.49
C GLU A 512 39.92 19.00 0.46
N GLN A 513 40.67 18.20 1.22
CA GLN A 513 41.72 18.69 2.11
C GLN A 513 42.83 19.45 1.37
N ALA A 514 43.17 19.01 0.14
CA ALA A 514 44.13 19.67 -0.73
C ALA A 514 43.58 20.94 -1.42
N GLY A 515 42.30 21.29 -1.21
CA GLY A 515 41.67 22.46 -1.80
C GLY A 515 41.36 22.33 -3.30
N ILE A 516 41.35 21.11 -3.85
CA ILE A 516 41.08 20.84 -5.27
C ILE A 516 39.57 20.79 -5.53
N VAL A 517 38.81 20.24 -4.58
CA VAL A 517 37.34 20.13 -4.64
C VAL A 517 36.70 20.71 -3.39
N GLY A 518 35.47 21.20 -3.52
CA GLY A 518 34.68 21.73 -2.42
C GLY A 518 34.06 20.63 -1.55
N PRO A 519 33.36 21.02 -0.48
CA PRO A 519 32.82 20.09 0.51
C PRO A 519 31.73 19.20 -0.05
N TYR A 520 31.52 18.06 0.61
CA TYR A 520 30.48 17.11 0.25
C TYR A 520 29.07 17.75 0.27
N ARG A 521 28.36 17.69 -0.86
CA ARG A 521 26.98 18.20 -1.02
C ARG A 521 26.03 17.08 -1.47
N GLY A 522 26.03 15.95 -0.76
CA GLY A 522 25.10 14.83 -1.01
C GLY A 522 25.42 14.05 -2.30
N SER A 523 24.41 13.73 -3.10
CA SER A 523 24.54 12.89 -4.31
C SER A 523 25.09 13.61 -5.55
N LYS A 524 25.29 14.93 -5.48
CA LYS A 524 25.80 15.74 -6.59
C LYS A 524 27.34 15.69 -6.66
N PRO A 525 27.94 15.82 -7.86
CA PRO A 525 29.38 16.00 -7.98
C PRO A 525 29.86 17.21 -7.17
N ARG A 526 31.02 17.08 -6.53
CA ARG A 526 31.65 18.18 -5.78
C ARG A 526 32.13 19.26 -6.74
N GLU A 527 32.09 20.50 -6.26
CA GLU A 527 32.56 21.67 -6.99
C GLU A 527 34.08 21.61 -7.12
N ILE A 528 34.63 21.92 -8.30
CA ILE A 528 36.09 21.96 -8.50
C ILE A 528 36.55 23.38 -8.20
N LEU A 529 37.49 23.53 -7.27
CA LEU A 529 37.92 24.83 -6.73
C LEU A 529 39.19 25.40 -7.37
N VAL A 530 39.89 24.59 -8.18
CA VAL A 530 41.13 24.97 -8.88
C VAL A 530 40.87 25.14 -10.37
N ASP A 531 41.67 25.97 -11.04
CA ASP A 531 41.68 26.02 -12.50
C ASP A 531 42.21 24.68 -13.07
N PRO A 532 41.42 23.92 -13.86
CA PRO A 532 41.84 22.60 -14.32
C PRO A 532 43.07 22.63 -15.22
N GLN A 533 43.27 23.66 -16.03
CA GLN A 533 44.39 23.71 -16.99
C GLN A 533 45.69 24.07 -16.28
N GLU A 534 45.64 25.04 -15.37
CA GLU A 534 46.79 25.45 -14.56
C GLU A 534 47.23 24.33 -13.61
N TYR A 535 46.29 23.65 -12.96
CA TYR A 535 46.59 22.58 -12.01
C TYR A 535 47.19 21.34 -12.70
N LEU A 536 46.66 20.96 -13.86
CA LEU A 536 47.23 19.88 -14.68
C LEU A 536 48.66 20.20 -15.14
N ALA A 537 48.92 21.44 -15.57
CA ALA A 537 50.26 21.88 -15.95
C ALA A 537 51.26 21.93 -14.77
N ARG A 538 50.78 22.05 -13.53
CA ARG A 538 51.61 21.94 -12.31
C ARG A 538 51.89 20.49 -11.93
N LEU A 539 50.89 19.61 -12.06
CA LEU A 539 51.03 18.15 -11.88
C LEU A 539 52.06 17.56 -12.85
N ASP A 540 52.05 17.99 -14.12
CA ASP A 540 53.01 17.54 -15.14
C ASP A 540 54.45 18.00 -14.87
N ARG A 541 54.63 19.20 -14.31
CA ARG A 541 55.96 19.73 -13.95
C ARG A 541 56.60 19.02 -12.75
N HIS A 542 55.80 18.58 -11.79
CA HIS A 542 56.28 17.81 -10.61
C HIS A 542 56.44 16.30 -10.88
N GLY A 543 56.15 15.84 -12.10
CA GLY A 543 56.43 14.46 -12.56
C GLY A 543 57.74 14.31 -13.34
N ALA A 544 58.44 15.41 -13.66
CA ALA A 544 59.65 15.41 -14.49
C ALA A 544 60.97 15.58 -13.70
N ALA A 545 60.92 15.66 -12.38
CA ALA A 545 62.08 15.58 -11.49
C ALA A 545 61.99 14.25 -10.73
N VAL A 546 62.70 13.24 -11.26
CA VAL A 546 63.12 12.03 -10.53
C VAL A 546 64.44 12.33 -9.85
#